data_AF-A0A661P2M3-F1
#
_entry.id   AF-A0A661P2M3-F1
#
_cell.length_a   1.000
_cell.length_b   1.000
_cell.length_c   1.000
_cell.angle_alpha   90.00
_cell.angle_beta   90.00
_cell.angle_gamma   90.00
#
_symmetry.space_group_name_H-M   'P 1'
#
loop_
_entity.id
_entity.type
_entity.pdbx_description
1 polymer ?
#
loop_
_entity_poly.entity_id
_entity_poly.type
_entity_poly.pdbx_seq_one_letter_code
_entity_poly.pdbx_strand_id
1 'polypeptide(L)'
;MNKKQKKALKESIKHWERMLKPENWQGRESPLGVHCLCCMTFVFCEGCPIQQYTEKTDCYGTPYYDAEEAWAVKDKAIFNKHGKKMVKLMKKILKEDY
;
A
#
# COMPACT_ATOMS: atom_id res chain seq x y z
N MET A 1 10.61 -4.27 13.69
CA MET A 1 10.78 -3.43 12.47
C MET A 1 11.77 -2.25 12.67
N ASN A 2 12.63 -1.90 11.71
CA ASN A 2 13.60 -0.79 11.84
C ASN A 2 13.00 0.61 11.59
N LYS A 3 13.72 1.69 11.94
CA LYS A 3 13.24 3.09 11.80
C LYS A 3 12.86 3.45 10.35
N LYS A 4 13.63 2.97 9.36
CA LYS A 4 13.40 3.21 7.92
C LYS A 4 12.08 2.57 7.47
N GLN A 5 11.88 1.31 7.84
CA GLN A 5 10.66 0.55 7.56
C GLN A 5 9.43 1.18 8.21
N LYS A 6 9.51 1.57 9.49
CA LYS A 6 8.42 2.26 10.20
C LYS A 6 8.02 3.56 9.51
N LYS A 7 9.00 4.36 9.07
CA LYS A 7 8.75 5.61 8.33
C LYS A 7 8.07 5.33 6.99
N ALA A 8 8.63 4.42 6.19
CA ALA A 8 8.08 4.05 4.89
C ALA A 8 6.63 3.55 4.99
N LEU A 9 6.35 2.70 5.97
CA LEU A 9 5.02 2.14 6.19
C LEU A 9 4.01 3.20 6.64
N LYS A 10 4.38 4.10 7.57
CA LYS A 10 3.51 5.19 8.03
C LYS A 10 3.12 6.14 6.89
N GLU A 11 4.08 6.52 6.05
CA GLU A 11 3.77 7.40 4.91
C GLU A 11 2.95 6.67 3.84
N SER A 12 3.22 5.37 3.62
CA SER A 12 2.40 4.55 2.72
C SER A 12 0.95 4.45 3.23
N ILE A 13 0.73 4.31 4.54
CA ILE A 13 -0.61 4.36 5.14
C ILE A 13 -1.30 5.69 4.84
N LYS A 14 -0.62 6.82 5.07
CA LYS A 14 -1.20 8.15 4.79
C LYS A 14 -1.55 8.33 3.33
N HIS A 15 -0.71 7.85 2.41
CA HIS A 15 -0.98 7.84 0.97
C HIS A 15 -2.26 7.09 0.64
N TRP A 16 -2.38 5.84 1.09
CA TRP A 16 -3.59 5.05 0.88
C TRP A 16 -4.84 5.70 1.51
N GLU A 17 -4.73 6.26 2.71
CA GLU A 17 -5.84 6.98 3.35
C GLU A 17 -6.27 8.22 2.57
N ARG A 18 -5.34 8.95 1.94
CA ARG A 18 -5.69 10.09 1.07
C ARG A 18 -6.40 9.63 -0.20
N MET A 19 -5.90 8.60 -0.88
CA MET A 19 -6.54 8.09 -2.11
C MET A 19 -7.95 7.54 -1.88
N LEU A 20 -8.23 7.02 -0.68
CA LEU A 20 -9.56 6.49 -0.33
C LEU A 20 -10.60 7.58 -0.06
N LYS A 21 -10.21 8.86 0.01
CA LYS A 21 -11.16 9.96 0.14
C LYS A 21 -11.91 10.16 -1.17
N PRO A 22 -13.26 10.32 -1.16
CA PRO A 22 -14.05 10.45 -2.38
C PRO A 22 -13.57 11.54 -3.34
N GLU A 23 -13.08 12.66 -2.81
CA GLU A 23 -12.56 13.82 -3.55
C GLU A 23 -11.19 13.59 -4.22
N ASN A 24 -10.48 12.53 -3.84
CA ASN A 24 -9.16 12.18 -4.38
C ASN A 24 -9.19 11.00 -5.36
N TRP A 25 -10.37 10.44 -5.62
CA TRP A 25 -10.54 9.34 -6.59
C TRP A 25 -10.08 9.78 -7.98
N GLN A 26 -9.14 9.04 -8.58
CA GLN A 26 -8.50 9.39 -9.86
C GLN A 26 -7.84 10.78 -9.86
N GLY A 27 -7.37 11.23 -8.69
CA GLY A 27 -6.66 12.50 -8.51
C GLY A 27 -5.17 12.42 -8.90
N ARG A 28 -4.35 13.24 -8.24
CA ARG A 28 -2.88 13.30 -8.49
C ARG A 28 -2.12 12.09 -7.96
N GLU A 29 -2.69 11.41 -6.96
CA GLU A 29 -2.12 10.22 -6.34
C GLU A 29 -2.73 8.96 -6.98
N SER A 30 -1.95 7.88 -7.04
CA SER A 30 -2.36 6.59 -7.62
C SER A 30 -1.76 5.42 -6.84
N PRO A 31 -2.34 4.21 -6.92
CA PRO A 31 -1.80 3.01 -6.27
C PRO A 31 -0.64 2.40 -7.07
N LEU A 32 0.24 3.23 -7.63
CA LEU A 32 1.44 2.79 -8.35
C LEU A 32 2.67 2.84 -7.45
N GLY A 33 3.68 2.01 -7.77
CA GLY A 33 4.91 1.93 -6.97
C GLY A 33 5.61 3.27 -6.80
N VAL A 34 5.53 4.16 -7.79
CA VAL A 34 6.12 5.51 -7.75
C VAL A 34 5.52 6.43 -6.69
N HIS A 35 4.33 6.12 -6.16
CA HIS A 35 3.69 6.88 -5.08
C HIS A 35 3.68 6.13 -3.74
N CYS A 36 4.18 4.89 -3.71
CA CYS A 36 4.29 4.09 -2.50
C CYS A 36 5.67 4.27 -1.87
N LEU A 37 5.75 4.90 -0.68
CA LEU A 37 7.05 5.14 -0.05
C LEU A 37 7.79 3.83 0.26
N CYS A 38 7.08 2.72 0.54
CA CYS A 38 7.71 1.40 0.64
C CYS A 38 8.42 1.00 -0.66
N CYS A 39 7.77 1.09 -1.81
CA CYS A 39 8.38 0.76 -3.11
C CYS A 39 9.55 1.70 -3.45
N MET A 40 9.43 2.99 -3.14
CA MET A 40 10.53 3.95 -3.33
C MET A 40 11.73 3.69 -2.40
N THR A 41 11.50 3.08 -1.23
CA THR A 41 12.53 2.89 -0.19
C THR A 41 13.25 1.54 -0.31
N PHE A 42 12.57 0.53 -0.83
CA PHE A 42 12.98 -0.87 -0.86
C PHE A 42 12.91 -1.39 -2.30
N VAL A 43 14.04 -1.27 -3.01
CA VAL A 43 14.20 -1.76 -4.38
C VAL A 43 14.00 -3.28 -4.39
N PHE A 44 13.30 -3.80 -5.41
CA PHE A 44 12.93 -5.23 -5.50
C PHE A 44 12.20 -5.77 -4.26
N CYS A 45 11.51 -4.91 -3.52
CA CYS A 45 10.81 -5.22 -2.27
C CYS A 45 11.70 -5.74 -1.12
N GLU A 46 13.03 -5.79 -1.29
CA GLU A 46 13.96 -6.31 -0.28
C GLU A 46 13.96 -5.41 0.97
N GLY A 47 13.60 -5.98 2.11
CA GLY A 47 13.46 -5.26 3.37
C GLY A 47 12.17 -4.44 3.49
N CYS A 48 11.23 -4.56 2.56
CA CYS A 48 9.91 -3.96 2.68
C CYS A 48 9.12 -4.64 3.82
N PRO A 49 8.51 -3.90 4.76
CA PRO A 49 7.78 -4.50 5.86
C PRO A 49 6.51 -5.28 5.43
N ILE A 50 5.96 -4.98 4.24
CA ILE A 50 4.86 -5.76 3.66
C ILE A 50 5.40 -7.12 3.17
N GLN A 51 6.48 -7.12 2.40
CA GLN A 51 7.17 -8.32 1.91
C GLN A 51 7.57 -9.24 3.06
N GLN A 52 8.18 -8.70 4.12
CA GLN A 52 8.60 -9.48 5.28
C GLN A 52 7.41 -10.10 6.02
N TYR A 53 6.27 -9.43 6.05
CA TYR A 53 5.09 -9.94 6.74
C TYR A 53 4.30 -10.97 5.92
N THR A 54 4.20 -10.75 4.62
CA THR A 54 3.41 -11.61 3.74
C THR A 54 4.22 -12.74 3.13
N GLU A 55 5.56 -12.68 3.25
CA GLU A 55 6.53 -13.58 2.62
C GLU A 55 6.44 -13.61 1.08
N LYS A 56 5.75 -12.64 0.48
CA LYS A 56 5.59 -12.52 -0.97
C LYS A 56 6.72 -11.70 -1.55
N THR A 57 7.27 -12.10 -2.68
CA THR A 57 8.37 -11.40 -3.38
C THR A 57 7.95 -10.06 -3.97
N ASP A 58 6.65 -9.85 -4.15
CA ASP A 58 6.05 -8.64 -4.71
C ASP A 58 4.67 -8.38 -4.08
N CYS A 59 3.89 -7.47 -4.70
CA CYS A 59 2.55 -7.15 -4.25
C CYS A 59 1.47 -8.10 -4.80
N TYR A 60 1.80 -9.11 -5.61
CA TYR A 60 0.83 -10.00 -6.24
C TYR A 60 0.06 -10.82 -5.19
N GLY A 61 -1.27 -10.85 -5.31
CA GLY A 61 -2.15 -11.48 -4.33
C GLY A 61 -2.16 -10.78 -2.96
N THR A 62 -1.71 -9.53 -2.87
CA THR A 62 -2.01 -8.64 -1.75
C THR A 62 -3.14 -7.68 -2.15
N PRO A 63 -3.81 -7.01 -1.19
CA PRO A 63 -4.82 -6.00 -1.53
C PRO A 63 -4.29 -4.82 -2.36
N TYR A 64 -2.96 -4.63 -2.42
CA TYR A 64 -2.35 -3.65 -3.31
C TYR A 64 -2.65 -3.97 -4.77
N TYR A 65 -2.38 -5.21 -5.19
CA TYR A 65 -2.53 -5.65 -6.58
C TYR A 65 -3.98 -5.51 -7.07
N ASP A 66 -4.94 -6.00 -6.28
CA ASP A 66 -6.36 -5.88 -6.63
C ASP A 66 -6.83 -4.41 -6.71
N ALA A 67 -6.28 -3.54 -5.86
CA ALA A 67 -6.60 -2.11 -5.87
C ALA A 67 -5.97 -1.39 -7.07
N GLU A 68 -4.76 -1.77 -7.46
CA GLU A 68 -4.10 -1.27 -8.67
C GLU A 68 -4.87 -1.66 -9.93
N GLU A 69 -5.27 -2.93 -10.07
CA GLU A 69 -6.10 -3.39 -11.19
C GLU A 69 -7.44 -2.64 -11.24
N ALA A 70 -8.13 -2.51 -10.09
CA ALA A 70 -9.37 -1.77 -10.00
C ALA A 70 -9.21 -0.28 -10.34
N TRP A 71 -8.09 0.33 -9.95
CA TRP A 71 -7.76 1.71 -10.33
C TRP A 71 -7.57 1.85 -11.84
N ALA A 72 -6.86 0.91 -12.48
CA ALA A 72 -6.61 0.92 -13.91
C ALA A 72 -7.91 0.84 -14.73
N VAL A 73 -8.87 0.02 -14.29
CA VAL A 73 -10.19 -0.12 -14.95
C VAL A 73 -11.25 0.85 -14.41
N LYS A 74 -10.87 1.78 -13.53
CA LYS A 74 -11.74 2.81 -12.91
C LYS A 74 -12.92 2.24 -12.10
N ASP A 75 -12.77 1.05 -11.53
CA ASP A 75 -13.74 0.49 -10.60
C ASP A 75 -13.52 1.05 -9.17
N LYS A 76 -14.27 2.11 -8.85
CA LYS A 76 -14.18 2.78 -7.54
C LYS A 76 -14.60 1.86 -6.38
N ALA A 77 -15.56 0.96 -6.60
CA ALA A 77 -16.08 0.11 -5.53
C ALA A 77 -15.05 -0.94 -5.12
N ILE A 78 -14.44 -1.61 -6.10
CA ILE A 78 -13.38 -2.59 -5.88
C ILE A 78 -12.11 -1.89 -5.35
N PHE A 79 -11.74 -0.73 -5.92
CA PHE A 79 -10.62 0.05 -5.39
C PHE A 79 -10.81 0.39 -3.91
N ASN A 80 -11.98 0.91 -3.51
CA ASN A 80 -12.24 1.25 -2.12
C ASN A 80 -12.20 0.03 -1.20
N LYS A 81 -12.72 -1.10 -1.65
CA LYS A 81 -12.70 -2.36 -0.90
C LYS A 81 -11.26 -2.82 -0.64
N HIS A 82 -10.42 -2.86 -1.67
CA HIS A 82 -9.06 -3.37 -1.56
C HIS A 82 -8.09 -2.34 -0.95
N GLY A 83 -8.27 -1.04 -1.22
CA GLY A 83 -7.54 0.03 -0.55
C GLY A 83 -7.76 0.05 0.96
N LYS A 84 -9.00 -0.14 1.44
CA LYS A 84 -9.30 -0.28 2.88
C LYS A 84 -8.61 -1.51 3.49
N LYS A 85 -8.59 -2.64 2.78
CA LYS A 85 -7.85 -3.84 3.20
C LYS A 85 -6.34 -3.57 3.26
N MET A 86 -5.79 -2.81 2.31
CA MET A 86 -4.38 -2.45 2.29
C MET A 86 -3.99 -1.57 3.48
N VAL A 87 -4.80 -0.55 3.80
CA VAL A 87 -4.62 0.26 5.02
C VAL A 87 -4.67 -0.61 6.28
N LYS A 88 -5.65 -1.52 6.36
CA LYS A 88 -5.78 -2.45 7.50
C LYS A 88 -4.55 -3.35 7.65
N LEU A 89 -4.04 -3.91 6.55
CA LEU A 89 -2.82 -4.72 6.52
C LEU A 89 -1.63 -3.92 7.04
N MET A 90 -1.37 -2.72 6.49
CA MET A 90 -0.24 -1.88 6.92
C MET A 90 -0.35 -1.44 8.38
N LYS A 91 -1.56 -1.13 8.87
CA LYS A 91 -1.78 -0.81 10.30
C LYS A 91 -1.54 -2.01 11.20
N LYS A 92 -1.95 -3.21 10.77
CA LYS A 92 -1.63 -4.46 11.47
C LYS A 92 -0.11 -4.64 11.55
N ILE A 93 0.56 -4.40 10.42
CA ILE A 93 2.03 -4.46 10.36
C ILE A 93 2.70 -3.50 11.32
N LEU A 94 2.23 -2.27 11.36
CA LEU A 94 2.79 -1.26 12.24
C LEU A 94 2.59 -1.57 13.73
N LYS A 95 1.50 -2.26 14.08
CA LYS A 95 1.15 -2.61 15.47
C LYS A 95 1.95 -3.81 15.99
N GLU A 96 2.14 -4.81 15.15
CA GLU A 96 2.79 -6.07 15.56
C GLU A 96 4.33 -5.96 15.65
N ASP A 97 4.93 -4.91 15.09
CA ASP A 97 6.35 -4.52 15.19
C ASP A 97 7.39 -5.67 15.11
N TYR A 98 7.07 -6.71 14.34
CA TYR A 98 8.01 -7.80 14.02
C TYR A 98 9.30 -7.29 13.39
#